data_AF-A0A0C2BLS6-F1
#
_entry.id   AF-A0A0C2BLS6-F1
#
_cell.length_a   1.000
_cell.length_b   1.000
_cell.length_c   1.000
_cell.angle_alpha   90.00
_cell.angle_beta   90.00
_cell.angle_gamma   90.00
#
_symmetry.space_group_name_H-M   'P 1'
#
loop_
_entity.id
_entity.type
_entity.pdbx_description
1 polymer ?
#
loop_
_entity_poly.entity_id
_entity_poly.type
_entity_poly.pdbx_seq_one_letter_code
_entity_poly.pdbx_strand_id
1 'polypeptide(L)'
;HGLMFWTDWQEENPRIERATMGGKNRVVIFKVSSIVNAGWPNGLVCDIIAKRIYWVDAKSDTVHTVTYDGRDHVEVLRDHVFSTHPFSVDLFENYVYWTDWRINAIVR
;
A
#
# COMPACT_ATOMS: atom_id res chain seq x y z
N HIS A 1 8.64 -20.69 -1.45
CA HIS A 1 9.15 -19.97 -0.27
C HIS A 1 8.30 -18.73 -0.04
N GLY A 2 7.80 -18.53 1.18
CA GLY A 2 6.94 -17.39 1.50
C GLY A 2 7.72 -16.10 1.75
N LEU A 3 7.14 -14.98 1.34
CA LEU A 3 7.64 -13.63 1.59
C LEU A 3 6.68 -12.93 2.55
N MET A 4 7.22 -12.06 3.39
CA MET A 4 6.47 -11.12 4.20
C MET A 4 6.78 -9.70 3.75
N PHE A 5 5.76 -8.85 3.77
CA PHE A 5 5.84 -7.44 3.39
C PHE A 5 5.25 -6.61 4.52
N TRP A 6 5.81 -5.44 4.77
CA TRP A 6 5.27 -4.52 5.77
C TRP A 6 5.61 -3.07 5.41
N THR A 7 4.80 -2.18 5.97
CA THR A 7 5.03 -0.74 5.91
C THR A 7 5.85 -0.29 7.13
N ASP A 8 6.71 0.70 6.94
CA ASP A 8 7.39 1.41 8.01
C ASP A 8 7.25 2.91 7.74
N TRP A 9 6.70 3.62 8.70
CA TRP A 9 6.31 5.02 8.62
C TRP A 9 7.22 5.91 9.49
N GLN A 10 8.46 5.47 9.72
CA GLN A 10 9.48 6.29 10.39
C GLN A 10 9.65 7.63 9.67
N GLU A 11 9.55 8.72 10.43
CA GLU A 11 9.37 10.09 9.93
C GLU A 11 10.42 10.52 8.90
N GLU A 12 11.68 10.12 9.08
CA GLU A 12 12.78 10.48 8.18
C GLU A 12 12.93 9.55 6.97
N ASN A 13 12.38 8.33 7.02
CA ASN A 13 12.57 7.30 6.02
C ASN A 13 11.36 6.33 5.95
N PRO A 14 10.18 6.83 5.54
CA PRO A 14 9.01 5.99 5.33
C PRO A 14 9.25 5.10 4.12
N ARG A 15 8.93 3.81 4.25
CA ARG A 15 9.35 2.78 3.29
C ARG A 15 8.49 1.53 3.36
N ILE A 16 8.58 0.73 2.31
CA ILE A 16 8.02 -0.61 2.23
C ILE A 16 9.17 -1.60 2.22
N GLU A 17 9.06 -2.65 3.02
CA GLU A 17 10.10 -3.64 3.21
C GLU A 17 9.57 -5.04 2.98
N ARG A 18 10.51 -5.95 2.69
CA ARG A 18 10.24 -7.36 2.46
C ARG A 18 11.31 -8.22 3.09
N ALA A 19 10.92 -9.39 3.58
CA ALA A 19 11.81 -10.46 3.98
C ALA A 19 11.22 -11.82 3.61
N THR A 20 12.01 -12.89 3.76
CA THR A 20 11.45 -14.24 3.84
C THR A 20 10.61 -14.40 5.11
N MET A 21 9.64 -15.31 5.12
CA MET A 21 8.86 -15.60 6.35
C MET A 21 9.70 -16.06 7.55
N GLY A 22 10.94 -16.53 7.31
CA GLY A 22 11.91 -16.84 8.35
C GLY A 22 12.75 -15.63 8.80
N GLY A 23 12.39 -14.40 8.42
CA GLY A 23 13.09 -13.16 8.79
C GLY A 23 14.41 -12.90 8.07
N LYS A 24 14.83 -13.78 7.15
CA LYS A 24 16.07 -13.61 6.36
C LYS A 24 15.85 -12.74 5.13
N ASN A 25 16.93 -12.16 4.60
CA ASN A 25 16.95 -11.36 3.37
C ASN A 25 15.99 -10.16 3.43
N ARG A 26 16.04 -9.41 4.53
CA ARG A 26 15.33 -8.14 4.68
C ARG A 26 15.87 -7.12 3.69
N VAL A 27 14.99 -6.51 2.90
CA VAL A 27 15.32 -5.50 1.89
C VAL A 27 14.23 -4.43 1.85
N VAL A 28 14.64 -3.17 1.71
CA VAL A 28 13.74 -2.06 1.38
C VAL A 28 13.39 -2.15 -0.10
N ILE A 29 12.12 -2.42 -0.42
CA ILE A 29 11.66 -2.56 -1.80
C ILE A 29 11.11 -1.25 -2.37
N PHE A 30 10.66 -0.33 -1.52
CA PHE A 30 10.19 0.97 -1.98
C PHE A 30 10.44 2.05 -0.94
N LYS A 31 10.94 3.22 -1.37
CA LYS A 31 11.09 4.40 -0.52
C LYS A 31 9.88 5.31 -0.71
N VAL A 32 9.00 5.38 0.28
CA VAL A 32 7.75 6.16 0.19
C VAL A 32 8.07 7.66 0.08
N SER A 33 9.19 8.10 0.64
CA SER A 33 9.71 9.47 0.49
C SER A 33 10.02 9.90 -0.95
N SER A 34 10.04 8.96 -1.92
CA SER A 34 10.16 9.30 -3.34
C SER A 34 8.84 9.84 -3.95
N ILE A 35 7.72 9.66 -3.25
CA ILE A 35 6.39 10.13 -3.68
C ILE A 35 6.14 11.51 -3.06
N VAL A 36 5.66 12.45 -3.88
CA VAL A 36 5.36 13.81 -3.46
C VAL A 36 4.25 13.80 -2.40
N ASN A 37 4.50 14.47 -1.27
CA ASN A 37 3.58 14.60 -0.13
C ASN A 37 3.18 13.29 0.57
N ALA A 38 3.80 12.15 0.24
CA ALA A 38 3.57 10.88 0.93
C ALA A 38 4.42 10.77 2.22
N GLY A 39 4.08 9.80 3.08
CA GLY A 39 4.88 9.51 4.26
C GLY A 39 4.21 8.67 5.34
N TRP A 40 2.92 8.36 5.20
CA TRP A 40 2.17 7.57 6.18
C TRP A 40 1.59 6.31 5.52
N PRO A 41 2.43 5.34 5.14
CA PRO A 41 1.98 4.07 4.57
C PRO A 41 1.32 3.21 5.67
N ASN A 42 -0.01 3.21 5.73
CA ASN A 42 -0.75 2.64 6.86
C ASN A 42 -1.33 1.25 6.60
N GLY A 43 -1.60 0.91 5.34
CA GLY A 43 -2.18 -0.38 4.95
C GLY A 43 -1.49 -0.95 3.73
N LEU A 44 -1.30 -2.28 3.70
CA LEU A 44 -0.70 -2.99 2.58
C LEU A 44 -1.40 -4.33 2.35
N VAL A 45 -1.61 -4.68 1.09
CA VAL A 45 -2.13 -5.98 0.65
C VAL A 45 -1.25 -6.56 -0.47
N CYS A 46 -1.26 -7.88 -0.61
CA CYS A 46 -0.44 -8.61 -1.58
C CYS A 46 -1.31 -9.29 -2.63
N ASP A 47 -1.07 -8.99 -3.90
CA ASP A 47 -1.59 -9.76 -5.03
C ASP A 47 -0.61 -10.89 -5.37
N ILE A 48 -1.01 -12.12 -5.03
CA ILE A 48 -0.22 -13.32 -5.22
C ILE A 48 -0.12 -13.72 -6.69
N ILE A 49 -1.13 -13.39 -7.51
CA ILE A 49 -1.19 -13.76 -8.93
C ILE A 49 -0.33 -12.78 -9.73
N ALA A 50 -0.55 -11.46 -9.58
CA ALA A 50 0.23 -10.44 -10.27
C ALA A 50 1.64 -10.25 -9.70
N LYS A 51 1.95 -10.81 -8.52
CA LYS A 51 3.21 -10.60 -7.78
C LYS A 51 3.47 -9.13 -7.48
N ARG A 52 2.42 -8.46 -7.01
CA ARG A 52 2.43 -7.02 -6.68
C ARG A 52 1.96 -6.79 -5.26
N ILE A 53 2.47 -5.74 -4.65
CA ILE A 53 1.88 -5.18 -3.44
C ILE A 53 1.11 -3.92 -3.77
N TYR A 54 0.11 -3.63 -2.97
CA TYR A 54 -0.65 -2.40 -2.99
C TYR A 54 -0.61 -1.79 -1.59
N TRP A 55 -0.44 -0.49 -1.49
CA TRP A 55 -0.48 0.19 -0.20
C TRP A 55 -1.23 1.52 -0.30
N VAL A 56 -1.77 1.94 0.84
CA VAL A 56 -2.43 3.23 1.02
C VAL A 56 -1.48 4.14 1.79
N ASP A 57 -1.28 5.36 1.29
CA ASP A 57 -0.60 6.42 2.02
C ASP A 57 -1.62 7.44 2.52
N ALA A 58 -1.74 7.55 3.83
CA ALA A 58 -2.73 8.42 4.49
C ALA A 58 -2.31 9.89 4.54
N LYS A 59 -1.07 10.24 4.14
CA LYS A 59 -0.61 11.63 4.10
C LYS A 59 -0.97 12.28 2.77
N SER A 60 -0.85 11.53 1.69
CA SER A 60 -1.17 11.98 0.34
C SER A 60 -2.55 11.54 -0.16
N ASP A 61 -3.31 10.76 0.62
CA ASP A 61 -4.60 10.18 0.25
C ASP A 61 -4.53 9.43 -1.10
N THR A 62 -3.51 8.59 -1.23
CA THR A 62 -3.19 7.88 -2.47
C THR A 62 -3.05 6.37 -2.27
N VAL A 63 -3.34 5.63 -3.34
CA VAL A 63 -3.09 4.19 -3.44
C VAL A 63 -2.00 3.95 -4.46
N HIS A 64 -1.01 3.14 -4.09
CA HIS A 64 0.12 2.82 -4.94
C HIS A 64 0.35 1.32 -5.06
N THR A 65 1.06 0.93 -6.11
CA THR A 65 1.47 -0.46 -6.33
C THR A 65 2.88 -0.57 -6.88
N VAL A 66 3.58 -1.63 -6.48
CA VAL A 66 4.87 -2.07 -7.06
C VAL A 66 4.89 -3.58 -7.18
N THR A 67 5.73 -4.11 -8.05
CA THR A 67 6.09 -5.54 -8.03
C THR A 67 6.77 -5.91 -6.71
N TYR A 68 6.79 -7.20 -6.38
CA TYR A 68 7.42 -7.69 -5.15
C TYR A 68 8.88 -7.28 -4.97
N ASP A 69 9.60 -6.99 -6.05
CA ASP A 69 10.99 -6.51 -6.03
C ASP A 69 11.12 -4.97 -6.12
N GLY A 70 10.02 -4.23 -6.00
CA GLY A 70 10.03 -2.77 -5.89
C GLY A 70 10.00 -2.03 -7.22
N ARG A 71 9.79 -2.73 -8.34
CA ARG A 71 9.76 -2.15 -9.69
C ARG A 71 8.34 -1.78 -10.10
N ASP A 72 8.26 -1.11 -11.25
CA ASP A 72 7.01 -0.73 -11.91
C ASP A 72 6.02 -0.03 -10.98
N HIS A 73 6.51 0.99 -10.27
CA HIS A 73 5.66 1.81 -9.43
C HIS A 73 4.55 2.49 -10.23
N VAL A 74 3.33 2.37 -9.74
CA VAL A 74 2.15 3.03 -10.31
C VAL A 74 1.34 3.62 -9.16
N GLU A 75 0.91 4.87 -9.32
CA GLU A 75 -0.17 5.46 -8.54
C GLU A 75 -1.51 5.02 -9.14
N VAL A 76 -2.28 4.25 -8.38
CA VAL A 76 -3.55 3.66 -8.82
C VAL A 76 -4.69 4.65 -8.63
N LEU A 77 -4.62 5.43 -7.54
CA LEU A 77 -5.63 6.39 -7.18
C LEU A 77 -4.98 7.53 -6.40
N ARG A 78 -5.40 8.76 -6.68
CA ARG A 78 -5.08 9.95 -5.90
C ARG A 78 -6.40 10.65 -5.62
N ASP A 79 -6.81 10.67 -4.36
CA ASP A 79 -8.08 11.27 -4.02
C ASP A 79 -7.92 12.72 -3.60
N HIS A 80 -8.48 13.62 -4.41
CA HIS A 80 -8.75 15.01 -4.02
C HIS A 80 -10.24 15.36 -4.22
N VAL A 81 -11.12 14.35 -4.39
CA VAL A 81 -12.55 14.55 -4.68
C VAL A 81 -13.46 13.85 -3.66
N PHE A 82 -13.02 12.78 -2.99
CA PHE A 82 -13.81 12.03 -1.98
C PHE A 82 -13.08 11.87 -0.64
N SER A 83 -12.57 12.98 -0.09
CA SER A 83 -11.95 13.01 1.24
C SER A 83 -12.93 12.59 2.35
N THR A 84 -12.86 11.34 2.82
CA THR A 84 -13.10 10.93 4.22
C THR A 84 -12.48 9.57 4.58
N HIS A 85 -11.25 9.57 5.09
CA HIS A 85 -10.67 8.55 6.00
C HIS A 85 -10.97 7.05 5.75
N PRO A 86 -10.35 6.42 4.74
CA PRO A 86 -10.40 4.97 4.55
C PRO A 86 -9.60 4.22 5.63
N PHE A 87 -10.23 3.29 6.36
CA PHE A 87 -9.64 2.56 7.50
C PHE A 87 -9.02 1.21 7.12
N SER A 88 -9.54 0.55 6.09
CA SER A 88 -9.06 -0.76 5.64
C SER A 88 -9.35 -0.95 4.15
N VAL A 89 -8.44 -1.66 3.47
CA VAL A 89 -8.55 -2.03 2.06
C VAL A 89 -8.32 -3.54 1.94
N ASP A 90 -9.14 -4.22 1.15
CA ASP A 90 -8.98 -5.63 0.81
C ASP A 90 -9.14 -5.85 -0.70
N LEU A 91 -8.58 -6.95 -1.20
CA LEU A 91 -8.49 -7.26 -2.63
C LEU A 91 -9.04 -8.66 -2.87
N PHE A 92 -10.10 -8.76 -3.68
CA PHE A 92 -10.63 -10.03 -4.17
C PHE A 92 -10.84 -9.96 -5.68
N GLU A 93 -10.17 -10.86 -6.40
CA GLU A 93 -10.12 -10.89 -7.86
C GLU A 93 -9.64 -9.55 -8.45
N ASN A 94 -10.42 -8.93 -9.33
CA ASN A 94 -10.08 -7.67 -10.01
C ASN A 94 -10.61 -6.43 -9.25
N TYR A 95 -11.03 -6.59 -8.00
CA TYR A 95 -11.74 -5.54 -7.25
C TYR A 95 -11.02 -5.18 -5.96
N VAL A 96 -10.90 -3.88 -5.74
CA VAL A 96 -10.39 -3.27 -4.52
C VAL A 96 -11.59 -2.81 -3.70
N TYR A 97 -11.72 -3.32 -2.48
CA TYR A 97 -12.76 -2.95 -1.52
C TYR A 97 -12.13 -2.10 -0.42
N TRP A 98 -12.79 -1.01 -0.01
CA TRP A 98 -12.40 -0.28 1.18
C TRP A 98 -13.63 0.10 2.01
N THR A 99 -13.41 0.32 3.31
CA THR A 99 -14.46 0.74 4.25
C THR A 99 -14.22 2.15 4.76
N ASP A 100 -15.26 2.99 4.72
CA ASP A 100 -15.34 4.35 5.27
C ASP A 100 -16.27 4.36 6.50
N TRP A 101 -15.91 5.12 7.55
CA TRP A 101 -16.56 5.12 8.86
C TRP A 101 -17.92 5.82 8.92
N ARG A 102 -18.45 6.41 7.84
CA ARG A 102 -19.75 7.12 7.91
C ARG A 102 -20.80 6.83 6.85
N ILE A 103 -20.58 5.86 5.96
CA ILE A 103 -21.59 5.47 4.97
C ILE A 103 -21.72 3.95 4.93
N ASN A 104 -22.88 3.42 5.30
CA ASN A 104 -23.30 2.05 4.99
C ASN A 104 -23.58 1.94 3.48
N ALA A 105 -22.59 2.22 2.64
CA ALA A 105 -22.72 2.15 1.19
C ALA A 105 -21.42 1.64 0.57
N ILE A 106 -21.58 0.67 -0.34
CA ILE A 106 -20.53 0.27 -1.29
C ILE A 106 -20.62 1.26 -2.45
N VAL A 107 -19.53 1.97 -2.72
CA VAL A 107 -19.42 2.84 -3.90
C VAL A 107 -18.49 2.16 -4.91
N ARG A 108 -18.91 2.18 -6.18
CA ARG A 108 -18.33 1.48 -7.33
C ARG A 108 -17.25 2.29 -8.01
#